data_AF-A0A835Q2Y2-F1
#
_entry.id   AF-A0A835Q2Y2-F1
#
_cell.length_a   1.000
_cell.length_b   1.000
_cell.length_c   1.000
_cell.angle_alpha   90.00
_cell.angle_beta   90.00
_cell.angle_gamma   90.00
#
_symmetry.space_group_name_H-M   'P 1'
#
loop_
_entity.id
_entity.type
_entity.pdbx_description
1 polymer ?
#
loop_
_entity_poly.entity_id
_entity_poly.type
_entity_poly.pdbx_seq_one_letter_code
_entity_poly.pdbx_strand_id
1 'polypeptide(L)'
;MERGVGPERAAEDHYVMREQRPAAEERDRIDRVARFVARDGDLSEAVLLRLLRITKNRQRWGFLAPDHPHHAYYLRRKVSEQCRILRRPSN
;
A
#
# COMPACT_ATOMS: atom_id res chain seq x y z
N MET A 1 -2.85 -42.49 -32.17
CA MET A 1 -2.12 -41.22 -32.41
C MET A 1 -2.67 -40.21 -31.43
N GLU A 2 -1.94 -40.04 -30.33
CA GLU A 2 -2.34 -39.25 -29.18
C GLU A 2 -2.12 -37.76 -29.45
N ARG A 3 -3.15 -36.93 -29.30
CA ARG A 3 -2.95 -35.47 -29.20
C ARG A 3 -2.80 -35.16 -27.71
N GLY A 4 -1.55 -35.12 -27.26
CA GLY A 4 -1.20 -34.71 -25.91
C GLY A 4 -1.74 -33.31 -25.62
N VAL A 5 -2.60 -33.20 -24.61
CA VAL A 5 -2.93 -31.93 -23.96
C VAL A 5 -1.71 -31.55 -23.13
N GLY A 6 -0.88 -30.65 -23.66
CA GLY A 6 0.32 -30.19 -22.98
C GLY A 6 -0.03 -29.44 -21.67
N PRO A 7 0.74 -29.64 -20.58
CA PRO A 7 0.50 -29.01 -19.28
C PRO A 7 1.01 -27.56 -19.21
N GLU A 8 1.01 -26.82 -20.32
CA GLU A 8 1.69 -25.52 -20.43
C GLU A 8 0.77 -24.32 -20.11
N ARG A 9 -0.52 -24.56 -19.89
CA ARG A 9 -1.47 -23.48 -19.52
C ARG A 9 -1.60 -23.22 -18.02
N ALA A 10 -0.92 -24.01 -17.16
CA ALA A 10 -0.99 -23.85 -15.71
C ALA A 10 0.11 -22.93 -15.14
N ALA A 11 1.08 -22.50 -15.94
CA ALA A 11 2.22 -21.69 -15.48
C ALA A 11 1.99 -20.17 -15.58
N GLU A 12 0.95 -19.72 -16.30
CA GLU A 12 0.71 -18.29 -16.52
C GLU A 12 -0.05 -17.61 -15.37
N ASP A 13 -0.84 -18.35 -14.59
CA ASP A 13 -1.57 -17.82 -13.44
C ASP A 13 -0.66 -17.51 -12.24
N HIS A 14 0.55 -18.07 -12.21
CA HIS A 14 1.54 -17.85 -11.16
C HIS A 14 2.53 -16.70 -11.46
N TYR A 15 2.39 -15.99 -12.60
CA TYR A 15 3.34 -14.95 -13.03
C TYR A 15 2.97 -13.50 -12.62
N VAL A 16 1.90 -13.25 -11.86
CA VAL A 16 1.48 -11.87 -11.51
C VAL A 16 1.32 -11.62 -10.02
N MET A 17 2.23 -12.17 -9.20
CA MET A 17 2.69 -11.46 -7.99
C MET A 17 3.92 -10.61 -8.30
N ARG A 18 3.91 -9.90 -9.44
CA ARG A 18 4.68 -8.66 -9.54
C ARG A 18 4.02 -7.71 -8.56
N GLU A 19 4.72 -7.41 -7.48
CA GLU A 19 4.41 -6.30 -6.58
C GLU A 19 4.10 -5.08 -7.45
N GLN A 20 2.80 -4.83 -7.70
CA GLN A 20 2.37 -3.78 -8.61
C GLN A 20 2.85 -2.50 -7.96
N ARG A 21 3.86 -1.86 -8.55
CA ARG A 21 4.32 -0.58 -8.04
C ARG A 21 3.17 0.40 -8.28
N PRO A 22 2.71 1.12 -7.23
CA PRO A 22 1.66 2.11 -7.42
C PRO A 22 2.09 3.11 -8.49
N ALA A 23 1.12 3.59 -9.27
CA ALA A 23 1.36 4.65 -10.25
C ALA A 23 2.00 5.86 -9.55
N ALA A 24 2.76 6.68 -10.29
CA ALA A 24 3.53 7.78 -9.69
C ALA A 24 2.67 8.69 -8.79
N GLU A 25 1.46 9.05 -9.25
CA GLU A 25 0.52 9.87 -8.49
C GLU A 25 0.01 9.20 -7.22
N GLU A 26 -0.28 7.91 -7.28
CA GLU A 26 -0.72 7.12 -6.14
C GLU A 26 0.41 6.95 -5.12
N ARG A 27 1.62 6.68 -5.61
CA ARG A 27 2.83 6.61 -4.78
C ARG A 27 3.07 7.91 -4.02
N ASP A 28 2.99 9.05 -4.71
CA ASP A 28 3.18 10.36 -4.09
C ASP A 28 2.10 10.68 -3.05
N ARG A 29 0.88 10.18 -3.25
CA ARG A 29 -0.21 10.29 -2.27
C ARG A 29 0.07 9.41 -1.05
N ILE A 30 0.42 8.14 -1.25
CA ILE A 30 0.74 7.22 -0.17
C ILE A 30 1.92 7.74 0.66
N ASP A 31 2.96 8.25 0.00
CA ASP A 31 4.14 8.82 0.65
C ASP A 31 3.79 10.04 1.51
N ARG A 32 2.91 10.93 1.02
CA ARG A 32 2.43 12.09 1.79
C ARG A 32 1.66 11.65 3.03
N VAL A 33 0.76 10.68 2.88
CA VAL A 33 -0.04 10.16 4.00
C VAL A 33 0.84 9.43 5.00
N ALA A 34 1.77 8.60 4.54
CA ALA A 34 2.74 7.91 5.39
C ALA A 34 3.56 8.91 6.24
N ARG A 35 4.05 9.99 5.64
CA ARG A 35 4.78 11.04 6.37
C ARG A 35 3.90 11.76 7.38
N PHE A 36 2.65 12.05 7.03
CA PHE A 36 1.71 12.72 7.92
C PHE A 36 1.40 11.86 9.15
N VAL A 37 1.02 10.60 8.93
CA VAL A 37 0.72 9.65 10.01
C VAL A 37 1.97 9.32 10.85
N ALA A 38 3.15 9.21 10.23
CA ALA A 38 4.38 8.97 10.94
C ALA A 38 4.75 10.09 11.94
N ARG A 39 4.27 11.32 11.72
CA ARG A 39 4.52 12.47 12.59
C ARG A 39 3.48 12.61 13.70
N ASP A 40 2.20 12.55 13.34
CA ASP A 40 1.09 12.80 14.29
C ASP A 40 0.67 11.53 15.06
N GLY A 41 1.06 10.35 14.59
CA GLY A 41 0.74 9.07 15.21
C GLY A 41 -0.66 8.54 14.86
N ASP A 42 -1.13 7.62 15.70
CA ASP A 42 -2.27 6.74 15.42
C ASP A 42 -3.61 7.47 15.22
N LEU A 43 -3.78 8.67 15.80
CA LEU A 43 -5.01 9.45 15.67
C LEU A 43 -5.27 9.88 14.23
N SER A 44 -4.22 10.29 13.51
CA SER A 44 -4.32 10.72 12.11
C SER A 44 -4.71 9.57 11.19
N GLU A 45 -4.21 8.35 11.45
CA GLU A 45 -4.59 7.15 10.71
C GLU A 45 -6.06 6.78 10.97
N ALA A 46 -6.51 6.86 12.23
CA ALA A 46 -7.89 6.60 12.61
C ALA A 46 -8.89 7.55 11.91
N VAL A 47 -8.56 8.84 11.81
CA VAL A 47 -9.39 9.81 11.08
C VAL A 47 -9.47 9.47 9.60
N LEU A 48 -8.35 9.13 8.97
CA LEU A 48 -8.34 8.77 7.54
C LEU A 48 -9.13 7.48 7.26
N LEU A 49 -9.02 6.47 8.14
CA LEU A 49 -9.84 5.26 8.09
C LEU A 49 -11.33 5.58 8.27
N ARG A 50 -11.68 6.50 9.17
CA ARG A 50 -13.05 6.96 9.34
C ARG A 50 -13.58 7.65 8.08
N LEU A 51 -12.77 8.49 7.44
CA LEU A 51 -13.12 9.13 6.17
C LEU A 51 -13.32 8.12 5.04
N LEU A 52 -12.47 7.08 4.93
CA LEU A 52 -12.67 5.99 3.97
C LEU A 52 -14.03 5.31 4.19
N ARG A 53 -14.40 5.05 5.44
CA ARG A 53 -15.68 4.40 5.79
C ARG A 53 -16.90 5.26 5.44
N ILE A 54 -16.83 6.57 5.71
CA ILE A 54 -17.94 7.51 5.45
C ILE A 54 -18.08 7.79 3.95
N THR A 55 -16.98 8.11 3.28
CA THR A 55 -16.98 8.56 1.88
C THR A 55 -16.97 7.41 0.87
N LYS A 56 -16.62 6.20 1.31
CA LYS A 56 -16.38 5.02 0.46
C LYS A 56 -15.39 5.28 -0.69
N ASN A 57 -14.54 6.30 -0.57
CA ASN A 57 -13.60 6.69 -1.62
C ASN A 57 -12.37 5.77 -1.62
N ARG A 58 -12.56 4.54 -2.11
CA ARG A 58 -11.52 3.52 -2.27
C ARG A 58 -10.42 3.97 -3.24
N GLN A 59 -10.75 4.79 -4.24
CA GLN A 59 -9.77 5.33 -5.18
C GLN A 59 -8.76 6.27 -4.50
N ARG A 60 -9.21 7.03 -3.50
CA ARG A 60 -8.35 7.99 -2.80
C ARG A 60 -7.64 7.39 -1.58
N TRP A 61 -8.36 6.59 -0.81
CA TRP A 61 -7.95 6.14 0.52
C TRP A 61 -7.87 4.62 0.66
N GLY A 62 -8.09 3.87 -0.43
CA GLY A 62 -8.17 2.41 -0.41
C GLY A 62 -6.94 1.75 0.20
N PHE A 63 -5.74 2.29 -0.05
CA PHE A 63 -4.47 1.78 0.48
C PHE A 63 -4.38 1.76 2.01
N LEU A 64 -5.26 2.45 2.74
CA LEU A 64 -5.32 2.39 4.20
C LEU A 64 -5.94 1.08 4.69
N ALA A 65 -6.75 0.42 3.86
CA ALA A 65 -7.38 -0.83 4.22
C ALA A 65 -6.43 -2.02 3.97
N PRO A 66 -6.41 -3.03 4.85
CA PRO A 66 -5.49 -4.16 4.77
C PRO A 66 -5.75 -5.09 3.58
N ASP A 67 -6.94 -5.01 2.98
CA ASP A 67 -7.32 -5.72 1.76
C ASP A 67 -6.74 -5.10 0.48
N HIS A 68 -6.14 -3.90 0.56
CA HIS A 68 -5.66 -3.19 -0.62
C HIS A 68 -4.25 -3.64 -1.05
N PRO A 69 -3.99 -3.84 -2.36
CA PRO A 69 -2.68 -4.29 -2.87
C PRO A 69 -1.50 -3.40 -2.43
N HIS A 70 -1.73 -2.10 -2.27
CA HIS A 70 -0.70 -1.12 -1.87
C HIS A 70 -0.63 -0.87 -0.35
N HIS A 71 -1.38 -1.61 0.47
CA HIS A 71 -1.35 -1.44 1.93
C HIS A 71 0.05 -1.74 2.51
N ALA A 72 0.69 -2.82 2.04
CA ALA A 72 2.04 -3.16 2.44
C ALA A 72 3.05 -2.05 2.10
N TYR A 73 2.90 -1.40 0.93
CA TYR A 73 3.73 -0.26 0.54
C TYR A 73 3.53 0.92 1.50
N TYR A 74 2.28 1.25 1.84
CA TYR A 74 1.96 2.29 2.82
C TYR A 74 2.61 2.04 4.19
N LEU A 75 2.48 0.83 4.74
CA LEU A 75 3.08 0.49 6.04
C LEU A 75 4.60 0.61 6.03
N ARG A 76 5.27 0.14 4.98
CA ARG A 76 6.73 0.27 4.83
C ARG A 76 7.17 1.73 4.81
N ARG A 77 6.44 2.59 4.11
CA ARG A 77 6.74 4.03 4.06
C ARG A 77 6.48 4.69 5.42
N LYS A 78 5.39 4.34 6.11
CA LYS A 78 5.07 4.83 7.45
C LYS A 78 6.20 4.52 8.44
N VAL A 79 6.63 3.26 8.51
CA VAL A 79 7.74 2.83 9.38
C VAL A 79 9.05 3.54 9.01
N SER A 80 9.36 3.64 7.71
CA SER A 80 10.56 4.35 7.26
C SER A 80 10.57 5.81 7.70
N GLU A 81 9.43 6.50 7.63
CA GLU A 81 9.30 7.89 8.07
C GLU A 81 9.37 8.00 9.59
N GLN A 82 8.76 7.09 10.34
CA GLN A 82 8.87 7.02 11.80
C GLN A 82 10.32 6.82 12.24
N CYS A 83 11.05 5.87 11.64
CA CYS A 83 12.47 5.67 11.91
C CYS A 83 13.29 6.93 11.60
N ARG A 84 12.96 7.65 10.52
CA ARG A 84 13.64 8.90 10.17
C ARG A 84 13.40 9.98 11.21
N ILE A 85 12.18 10.10 11.73
CA ILE A 85 11.83 11.06 12.79
C ILE A 85 12.57 10.72 14.08
N LEU A 86 12.51 9.45 14.52
CA LEU A 86 13.18 8.99 15.73
C LEU A 86 14.70 9.09 15.67
N ARG A 87 15.30 8.94 14.48
CA ARG A 87 16.75 9.08 14.26
C ARG A 87 17.23 10.52 14.19
N ARG A 88 16.32 11.51 14.09
CA ARG A 88 16.69 12.92 14.02
C ARG A 88 16.71 13.45 15.46
N PRO A 89 17.88 13.67 16.08
CA PRO A 89 17.92 14.22 17.42
C PRO A 89 17.24 15.59 17.40
N SER A 90 16.34 15.80 18.37
CA SER A 90 15.82 17.14 18.68
C SER A 90 17.02 18.02 19.02
N ASN A 91 17.32 18.97 18.15
CA ASN A 91 18.32 20.00 18.37
C ASN A 91 17.63 21.23 18.96
#